data_AF-A0A9E4SJL6-F1
#
_entry.id   AF-A0A9E4SJL6-F1
#
_cell.length_a   1.000
_cell.length_b   1.000
_cell.length_c   1.000
_cell.angle_alpha   90.00
_cell.angle_beta   90.00
_cell.angle_gamma   90.00
#
_symmetry.space_group_name_H-M   'P 1'
#
loop_
_entity.id
_entity.type
_entity.pdbx_description
1 polymer ?
#
loop_
_entity_poly.entity_id
_entity_poly.type
_entity_poly.pdbx_seq_one_letter_code
_entity_poly.pdbx_strand_id
1 'polypeptide(L)'
;GIEDAKVPRVESRGYLYFNPGAPVVVTGSLFNVSLPAEGLFDESGNSISLDHATLILGATTENVGASLNFVSAQDSQAALELVSDALDSGTVRGHRLDEQLFLATGDQQWREAVTGAYNSGDLVSVKEGFPTTWALLNHLPASPPSKPVMAGVLHLDANLLQSLMASVDVEAEGIGNAFGLVRVESMAFAVYTDDPLRMSTELNYERLVESGSGILLVSQSSYPGPIVSFMLGVMSERTDLELIELGTTNARYRRVEGLHLIIKNRGSLLFAAIATTRQDAEELMLSALFG
;
A
#
# COMPACT_ATOMS: atom_id res chain seq x y z
N GLY A 1 3.63 1.64 15.67
CA GLY A 1 2.64 1.42 14.61
C GLY A 1 3.13 0.34 13.68
N ILE A 2 3.53 0.68 12.45
CA ILE A 2 4.13 -0.29 11.50
C ILE A 2 5.40 -0.96 12.03
N GLU A 3 6.18 -0.27 12.89
CA GLU A 3 7.38 -0.85 13.54
C GLU A 3 7.07 -2.11 14.35
N ASP A 4 5.92 -2.12 15.02
CA ASP A 4 5.48 -3.18 15.92
C ASP A 4 4.58 -4.20 15.23
N ALA A 5 4.22 -3.96 13.97
CA ALA A 5 3.35 -4.81 13.19
C ALA A 5 4.05 -6.17 12.97
N LYS A 6 3.37 -7.22 13.43
CA LYS A 6 3.85 -8.60 13.32
C LYS A 6 3.37 -9.21 12.01
N VAL A 7 4.30 -9.79 11.26
CA VAL A 7 4.05 -10.44 9.98
C VAL A 7 4.53 -11.89 10.00
N PRO A 8 3.87 -12.80 9.27
CA PRO A 8 4.34 -14.16 9.06
C PRO A 8 5.77 -14.20 8.52
N ARG A 9 6.58 -15.12 9.03
CA ARG A 9 7.93 -15.36 8.50
C ARG A 9 7.90 -16.22 7.23
N VAL A 10 7.41 -15.67 6.14
CA VAL A 10 7.30 -16.34 4.83
C VAL A 10 7.95 -15.53 3.71
N GLU A 11 8.19 -16.15 2.56
CA GLU A 11 8.72 -15.45 1.38
C GLU A 11 7.66 -14.52 0.79
N SER A 12 7.76 -13.22 1.09
CA SER A 12 6.83 -12.19 0.64
C SER A 12 7.36 -11.35 -0.51
N ARG A 13 6.46 -10.82 -1.34
CA ARG A 13 6.72 -9.70 -2.26
C ARG A 13 6.21 -8.37 -1.74
N GLY A 14 5.50 -8.31 -0.62
CA GLY A 14 5.13 -7.03 -0.06
C GLY A 14 4.47 -7.11 1.30
N TYR A 15 4.40 -5.95 1.93
CA TYR A 15 3.78 -5.74 3.23
C TYR A 15 3.02 -4.43 3.21
N LEU A 16 1.81 -4.43 3.75
CA LEU A 16 1.02 -3.23 3.92
C LEU A 16 0.54 -3.20 5.37
N TYR A 17 0.65 -2.05 6.00
CA TYR A 17 0.10 -1.76 7.31
C TYR A 17 -0.90 -0.63 7.16
N PHE A 18 -2.10 -0.87 7.66
CA PHE A 18 -3.21 0.05 7.65
C PHE A 18 -3.53 0.43 9.09
N ASN A 19 -3.45 1.72 9.40
CA ASN A 19 -3.85 2.28 10.68
C ASN A 19 -4.32 3.72 10.47
N PRO A 20 -5.64 3.94 10.34
CA PRO A 20 -6.23 5.26 10.11
C PRO A 20 -6.25 6.14 11.37
N GLY A 21 -5.80 5.64 12.52
CA GLY A 21 -5.79 6.36 13.80
C GLY A 21 -7.16 6.51 14.47
N ALA A 22 -8.22 5.97 13.86
CA ALA A 22 -9.56 5.83 14.42
C ALA A 22 -10.26 4.64 13.75
N PRO A 23 -11.14 3.90 14.43
CA PRO A 23 -11.81 2.76 13.82
C PRO A 23 -12.53 3.10 12.52
N VAL A 24 -12.32 2.27 11.49
CA VAL A 24 -13.00 2.41 10.20
C VAL A 24 -14.10 1.38 10.10
N VAL A 25 -15.28 1.86 9.68
CA VAL A 25 -16.40 0.97 9.34
C VAL A 25 -16.11 0.31 8.00
N VAL A 26 -16.02 -1.00 8.05
CA VAL A 26 -15.82 -1.85 6.89
C VAL A 26 -17.18 -2.37 6.42
N THR A 27 -17.56 -2.04 5.18
CA THR A 27 -18.66 -2.70 4.48
C THR A 27 -18.07 -3.88 3.69
N GLY A 28 -18.75 -5.04 3.71
CA GLY A 28 -18.11 -6.35 3.49
C GLY A 28 -17.53 -6.62 2.10
N SER A 29 -17.58 -5.66 1.18
CA SER A 29 -16.71 -5.63 0.02
C SER A 29 -15.20 -5.82 0.39
N LEU A 30 -14.72 -5.43 1.59
CA LEU A 30 -13.26 -5.41 1.90
C LEU A 30 -12.66 -6.80 1.96
N PHE A 31 -13.52 -7.81 2.03
CA PHE A 31 -13.19 -9.22 2.07
C PHE A 31 -13.33 -9.88 0.69
N ASN A 32 -13.41 -9.10 -0.39
CA ASN A 32 -13.71 -9.57 -1.74
C ASN A 32 -12.51 -10.27 -2.40
N VAL A 33 -12.11 -11.38 -1.79
CA VAL A 33 -11.58 -12.56 -2.47
C VAL A 33 -12.78 -13.18 -3.19
N SER A 34 -13.19 -12.58 -4.31
CA SER A 34 -14.21 -13.13 -5.23
C SER A 34 -15.54 -13.58 -4.58
N LEU A 35 -16.16 -12.73 -3.77
CA LEU A 35 -17.53 -12.91 -3.28
C LEU A 35 -18.47 -11.93 -4.02
N PRO A 36 -19.67 -12.37 -4.47
CA PRO A 36 -20.59 -11.51 -5.20
C PRO A 36 -21.00 -10.30 -4.34
N ALA A 37 -20.71 -9.09 -4.83
CA ALA A 37 -20.88 -7.82 -4.13
C ALA A 37 -22.35 -7.36 -3.99
N GLU A 38 -23.32 -8.14 -4.49
CA GLU A 38 -24.73 -7.75 -4.46
C GLU A 38 -25.45 -8.37 -3.25
N GLY A 39 -25.85 -7.52 -2.30
CA GLY A 39 -26.90 -7.84 -1.33
C GLY A 39 -26.46 -8.24 0.09
N LEU A 40 -25.18 -8.10 0.46
CA LEU A 40 -24.72 -8.54 1.79
C LEU A 40 -24.91 -7.51 2.93
N PHE A 41 -25.19 -6.23 2.64
CA PHE A 41 -25.45 -5.22 3.67
C PHE A 41 -26.58 -4.27 3.27
N ASP A 42 -27.71 -4.40 3.96
CA ASP A 42 -28.72 -3.35 4.10
C ASP A 42 -28.08 -2.15 4.84
N GLU A 43 -28.47 -0.91 4.53
CA GLU A 43 -28.07 0.31 5.25
C GLU A 43 -28.39 0.28 6.76
N SER A 44 -29.07 -0.78 7.25
CA SER A 44 -29.36 -1.07 8.65
C SER A 44 -28.57 -2.26 9.27
N GLY A 45 -27.63 -2.90 8.56
CA GLY A 45 -26.96 -4.14 8.97
C GLY A 45 -25.50 -4.00 9.43
N ASN A 46 -25.23 -4.31 10.71
CA ASN A 46 -23.94 -4.53 11.38
C ASN A 46 -22.68 -3.94 10.72
N SER A 47 -22.36 -2.69 11.06
CA SER A 47 -21.07 -2.07 10.78
C SER A 47 -19.96 -2.81 11.54
N ILE A 48 -18.95 -3.33 10.83
CA ILE A 48 -17.76 -3.92 11.44
C ILE A 48 -16.71 -2.83 11.64
N SER A 49 -16.25 -2.65 12.87
CA SER A 49 -15.23 -1.64 13.20
C SER A 49 -13.82 -2.25 13.23
N LEU A 50 -12.99 -1.89 12.25
CA LEU A 50 -11.59 -2.29 12.15
C LEU A 50 -10.69 -1.21 12.76
N ASP A 51 -9.80 -1.59 13.67
CA ASP A 51 -8.81 -0.70 14.27
C ASP A 51 -7.57 -0.58 13.36
N HIS A 52 -6.96 -1.71 13.02
CA HIS A 52 -5.81 -1.76 12.12
C HIS A 52 -5.71 -3.11 11.40
N ALA A 53 -4.97 -3.13 10.30
CA ALA A 53 -4.74 -4.33 9.52
C ALA A 53 -3.30 -4.40 9.01
N THR A 54 -2.80 -5.63 8.89
CA THR A 54 -1.54 -5.93 8.22
C THR A 54 -1.82 -6.91 7.09
N LEU A 55 -1.37 -6.58 5.89
CA LEU A 55 -1.42 -7.48 4.74
C LEU A 55 0.01 -7.89 4.36
N ILE A 56 0.15 -9.14 3.96
CA ILE A 56 1.37 -9.70 3.38
C ILE A 56 1.03 -10.23 1.98
N LEU A 57 1.84 -9.86 1.00
CA LEU A 57 1.66 -10.25 -0.39
C LEU A 57 2.70 -11.29 -0.77
N GLY A 58 2.27 -12.35 -1.44
CA GLY A 58 3.12 -13.39 -2.00
C GLY A 58 3.51 -13.09 -3.46
N ALA A 59 3.88 -14.14 -4.19
CA ALA A 59 4.36 -14.01 -5.57
C ALA A 59 3.29 -13.57 -6.60
N THR A 60 2.01 -13.69 -6.27
CA THR A 60 0.88 -13.34 -7.14
C THR A 60 -0.08 -12.41 -6.40
N THR A 61 -0.95 -11.72 -7.13
CA THR A 61 -2.01 -10.88 -6.54
C THR A 61 -3.07 -11.67 -5.79
N GLU A 62 -3.16 -12.98 -6.03
CA GLU A 62 -4.05 -13.89 -5.30
C GLU A 62 -3.43 -14.37 -3.99
N ASN A 63 -2.10 -14.36 -3.87
CA ASN A 63 -1.39 -14.80 -2.68
C ASN A 63 -1.37 -13.67 -1.64
N VAL A 64 -2.37 -13.66 -0.76
CA VAL A 64 -2.53 -12.63 0.27
C VAL A 64 -2.70 -13.28 1.63
N GLY A 65 -1.96 -12.80 2.61
CA GLY A 65 -2.21 -13.04 4.03
C GLY A 65 -2.68 -11.75 4.71
N ALA A 66 -3.56 -11.86 5.69
CA ALA A 66 -4.09 -10.73 6.43
C ALA A 66 -4.12 -11.03 7.94
N SER A 67 -3.76 -10.02 8.73
CA SER A 67 -3.99 -9.94 10.17
C SER A 67 -4.86 -8.72 10.41
N LEU A 68 -6.11 -8.93 10.80
CA LEU A 68 -7.12 -7.90 10.97
C LEU A 68 -7.42 -7.76 12.46
N ASN A 69 -7.31 -6.55 12.99
CA ASN A 69 -7.57 -6.24 14.39
C ASN A 69 -8.80 -5.34 14.47
N PHE A 70 -9.82 -5.83 15.18
CA PHE A 70 -11.10 -5.15 15.32
C PHE A 70 -11.21 -4.45 16.66
N VAL A 71 -12.14 -3.51 16.76
CA VAL A 71 -12.41 -2.78 18.01
C VAL A 71 -13.03 -3.70 19.08
N SER A 72 -13.68 -4.79 18.66
CA SER A 72 -14.33 -5.71 19.57
C SER A 72 -14.33 -7.15 19.07
N ALA A 73 -14.51 -8.10 19.99
CA ALA A 73 -14.66 -9.51 19.66
C ALA A 73 -15.97 -9.81 18.89
N GLN A 74 -16.95 -8.90 18.98
CA GLN A 74 -18.18 -8.99 18.20
C GLN A 74 -17.92 -8.63 16.73
N ASP A 75 -17.15 -7.57 16.49
CA ASP A 75 -16.75 -7.15 15.14
C ASP A 75 -15.93 -8.24 14.44
N SER A 76 -14.97 -8.86 15.14
CA SER A 76 -14.16 -9.95 14.58
C SER A 76 -14.98 -11.22 14.31
N GLN A 77 -15.98 -11.51 15.14
CA GLN A 77 -16.92 -12.62 14.91
C GLN A 77 -17.81 -12.36 13.70
N ALA A 78 -18.36 -11.14 13.58
CA ALA A 78 -19.12 -10.74 12.40
C ALA A 78 -18.27 -10.82 11.13
N ALA A 79 -17.01 -10.39 11.18
CA ALA A 79 -16.08 -10.50 10.05
C ALA A 79 -15.80 -11.95 9.64
N LEU A 80 -15.69 -12.87 10.61
CA LEU A 80 -15.51 -14.30 10.33
C LEU A 80 -16.75 -14.89 9.62
N GLU A 81 -17.95 -14.50 10.05
CA GLU A 81 -19.21 -14.95 9.44
C GLU A 81 -19.34 -14.48 7.98
N LEU A 82 -18.81 -13.31 7.64
CA LEU A 82 -18.82 -12.83 6.25
C LEU A 82 -17.95 -13.66 5.30
N VAL A 83 -16.94 -14.35 5.82
CA VAL A 83 -16.00 -15.15 5.03
C VAL A 83 -16.23 -16.65 5.21
N SER A 84 -17.31 -17.08 5.88
CA SER A 84 -17.57 -18.49 6.19
C SER A 84 -17.63 -19.37 4.93
N ASP A 85 -18.31 -18.90 3.88
CA ASP A 85 -18.45 -19.65 2.63
C ASP A 85 -17.08 -19.85 1.93
N ALA A 86 -16.21 -18.83 2.02
CA ALA A 86 -14.84 -18.91 1.49
C ALA A 86 -13.96 -19.85 2.31
N LEU A 87 -14.17 -19.91 3.64
CA LEU A 87 -13.50 -20.86 4.53
C LEU A 87 -13.95 -22.30 4.26
N ASP A 88 -15.26 -22.52 4.09
CA ASP A 88 -15.86 -23.83 3.85
C ASP A 88 -15.47 -24.41 2.49
N SER A 89 -15.38 -23.56 1.45
CA SER A 89 -14.87 -23.95 0.13
C SER A 89 -13.36 -24.23 0.12
N GLY A 90 -12.62 -23.81 1.15
CA GLY A 90 -11.17 -23.94 1.23
C GLY A 90 -10.40 -22.98 0.31
N THR A 91 -11.09 -22.01 -0.29
CA THR A 91 -10.47 -20.92 -1.08
C THR A 91 -9.71 -19.95 -0.18
N VAL A 92 -10.18 -19.77 1.06
CA VAL A 92 -9.53 -19.03 2.12
C VAL A 92 -9.24 -19.97 3.29
N ARG A 93 -8.13 -19.74 3.99
CA ARG A 93 -7.85 -20.31 5.30
C ARG A 93 -7.81 -19.20 6.33
N GLY A 94 -8.27 -19.47 7.53
CA GLY A 94 -8.26 -18.45 8.56
C GLY A 94 -8.76 -18.95 9.90
N HIS A 95 -8.50 -18.17 10.93
CA HIS A 95 -9.01 -18.39 12.26
C HIS A 95 -9.13 -17.07 13.01
N ARG A 96 -10.03 -17.06 13.99
CA ARG A 96 -10.26 -15.93 14.88
C ARG A 96 -9.62 -16.19 16.24
N LEU A 97 -9.02 -15.16 16.82
CA LEU A 97 -8.55 -15.14 18.20
C LEU A 97 -8.96 -13.82 18.84
N ASP A 98 -9.97 -13.85 19.72
CA ASP A 98 -10.56 -12.66 20.34
C ASP A 98 -10.93 -11.58 19.31
N GLU A 99 -10.29 -10.42 19.36
CA GLU A 99 -10.50 -9.26 18.49
C GLU A 99 -9.72 -9.36 17.17
N GLN A 100 -9.02 -10.48 16.93
CA GLN A 100 -8.17 -10.68 15.75
C GLN A 100 -8.76 -11.72 14.81
N LEU A 101 -8.64 -11.46 13.51
CA LEU A 101 -8.94 -12.42 12.44
C LEU A 101 -7.71 -12.56 11.54
N PHE A 102 -7.22 -13.78 11.42
CA PHE A 102 -6.14 -14.14 10.51
C PHE A 102 -6.72 -14.82 9.28
N LEU A 103 -6.35 -14.36 8.09
CA LEU A 103 -6.80 -14.91 6.81
C LEU A 103 -5.60 -15.16 5.88
N ALA A 104 -5.74 -16.13 5.00
CA ALA A 104 -4.80 -16.44 3.93
C ALA A 104 -5.57 -16.95 2.69
N THR A 105 -5.32 -16.34 1.54
CA THR A 105 -5.84 -16.74 0.22
C THR A 105 -4.68 -16.95 -0.75
N GLY A 106 -4.95 -17.58 -1.90
CA GLY A 106 -3.98 -17.87 -2.95
C GLY A 106 -3.73 -19.36 -3.15
N ASP A 107 -2.56 -19.71 -3.66
CA ASP A 107 -2.19 -21.11 -3.87
C ASP A 107 -2.09 -21.90 -2.55
N GLN A 108 -2.23 -23.23 -2.65
CA GLN A 108 -2.27 -24.08 -1.46
C GLN A 108 -1.00 -23.97 -0.61
N GLN A 109 0.19 -23.94 -1.24
CA GLN A 109 1.46 -23.89 -0.52
C GLN A 109 1.59 -22.58 0.26
N TRP A 110 1.26 -21.46 -0.38
CA TRP A 110 1.23 -20.15 0.24
C TRP A 110 0.24 -20.08 1.41
N ARG A 111 -1.01 -20.50 1.19
CA ARG A 111 -2.06 -20.48 2.23
C ARG A 111 -1.68 -21.31 3.44
N GLU A 112 -1.10 -22.49 3.24
CA GLU A 112 -0.65 -23.37 4.31
C GLU A 112 0.52 -22.75 5.08
N ALA A 113 1.51 -22.15 4.39
CA ALA A 113 2.65 -21.50 5.04
C ALA A 113 2.22 -20.31 5.90
N VAL A 114 1.39 -19.41 5.36
CA VAL A 114 0.90 -18.22 6.08
C VAL A 114 0.03 -18.63 7.27
N THR A 115 -0.92 -19.54 7.07
CA THR A 115 -1.80 -20.01 8.16
C THR A 115 -1.00 -20.75 9.23
N GLY A 116 0.00 -21.54 8.82
CA GLY A 116 0.92 -22.23 9.73
C GLY A 116 1.68 -21.26 10.63
N ALA A 117 2.20 -20.16 10.06
CA ALA A 117 2.88 -19.11 10.82
C ALA A 117 1.96 -18.38 11.81
N TYR A 118 0.72 -18.07 11.41
CA TYR A 118 -0.27 -17.49 12.33
C TYR A 118 -0.60 -18.45 13.49
N ASN A 119 -0.81 -19.73 13.20
CA ASN A 119 -1.15 -20.73 14.22
C ASN A 119 0.00 -21.01 15.20
N SER A 120 1.25 -21.00 14.72
CA SER A 120 2.43 -21.29 15.54
C SER A 120 2.96 -20.07 16.31
N GLY A 121 2.49 -18.87 15.96
CA GLY A 121 3.04 -17.61 16.47
C GLY A 121 4.43 -17.27 15.91
N ASP A 122 4.85 -17.88 14.78
CA ASP A 122 6.09 -17.56 14.07
C ASP A 122 5.95 -16.24 13.30
N LEU A 123 5.78 -15.17 14.07
CA LEU A 123 5.58 -13.81 13.58
C LEU A 123 6.76 -12.94 14.00
N VAL A 124 7.20 -12.09 13.08
CA VAL A 124 8.34 -11.18 13.28
C VAL A 124 7.91 -9.74 13.04
N SER A 125 8.55 -8.79 13.70
CA SER A 125 8.39 -7.38 13.31
C SER A 125 9.00 -7.14 11.93
N VAL A 126 8.46 -6.18 11.17
CA VAL A 126 9.02 -5.81 9.85
C VAL A 126 10.50 -5.38 9.99
N LYS A 127 10.83 -4.67 11.07
CA LYS A 127 12.18 -4.21 11.39
C LYS A 127 13.18 -5.36 11.57
N GLU A 128 12.79 -6.41 12.27
CA GLU A 128 13.67 -7.56 12.55
C GLU A 128 13.71 -8.57 11.40
N GLY A 129 12.55 -8.86 10.78
CA GLY A 129 12.43 -9.83 9.70
C GLY A 129 12.97 -9.32 8.36
N PHE A 130 12.82 -8.01 8.11
CA PHE A 130 13.05 -7.41 6.79
C PHE A 130 13.78 -6.06 6.92
N PRO A 131 15.07 -6.08 7.34
CA PRO A 131 15.81 -4.85 7.63
C PRO A 131 16.01 -3.92 6.42
N THR A 132 16.07 -4.47 5.20
CA THR A 132 16.15 -3.69 3.95
C THR A 132 14.83 -2.97 3.65
N THR A 133 13.71 -3.69 3.80
CA THR A 133 12.34 -3.15 3.73
C THR A 133 12.14 -2.03 4.75
N TRP A 134 12.60 -2.24 5.99
CA TRP A 134 12.56 -1.24 7.05
C TRP A 134 13.41 0.00 6.72
N ALA A 135 14.61 -0.19 6.16
CA ALA A 135 15.46 0.93 5.73
C ALA A 135 14.76 1.83 4.70
N LEU A 136 14.00 1.25 3.77
CA LEU A 136 13.24 2.02 2.79
C LEU A 136 12.04 2.76 3.39
N LEU A 137 11.32 2.14 4.34
CA LEU A 137 10.25 2.79 5.10
C LEU A 137 10.74 4.00 5.92
N ASN A 138 11.97 3.95 6.44
CA ASN A 138 12.58 5.08 7.17
C ASN A 138 12.88 6.31 6.30
N HIS A 139 12.62 6.25 4.98
CA HIS A 139 12.66 7.41 4.10
C HIS A 139 11.30 8.08 3.89
N LEU A 140 10.22 7.50 4.44
CA LEU A 140 8.94 8.19 4.55
C LEU A 140 9.05 9.33 5.59
N PRO A 141 8.32 10.45 5.40
CA PRO A 141 8.38 11.59 6.30
C PRO A 141 7.96 11.22 7.73
N ALA A 142 8.76 11.65 8.71
CA ALA A 142 8.43 11.52 10.12
C ALA A 142 7.33 12.51 10.55
N SER A 143 7.21 13.64 9.86
CA SER A 143 6.20 14.68 10.08
C SER A 143 5.53 15.06 8.74
N PRO A 144 4.67 14.20 8.19
CA PRO A 144 3.92 14.49 6.97
C PRO A 144 2.90 15.62 7.16
N PRO A 145 2.47 16.31 6.08
CA PRO A 145 1.46 17.37 6.16
C PRO A 145 0.08 16.87 6.61
N SER A 146 -0.26 15.62 6.26
CA SER A 146 -1.51 14.96 6.65
C SER A 146 -1.23 13.63 7.35
N LYS A 147 -2.22 13.06 8.05
CA LYS A 147 -2.04 11.83 8.83
C LYS A 147 -1.75 10.62 7.94
N PRO A 148 -0.72 9.80 8.26
CA PRO A 148 -0.51 8.54 7.56
C PRO A 148 -1.63 7.56 7.97
N VAL A 149 -2.26 6.95 6.97
CA VAL A 149 -3.35 5.98 7.17
C VAL A 149 -2.98 4.58 6.68
N MET A 150 -2.03 4.51 5.76
CA MET A 150 -1.47 3.27 5.23
C MET A 150 0.00 3.48 4.91
N ALA A 151 0.83 2.47 5.17
CA ALA A 151 2.20 2.43 4.70
C ALA A 151 2.60 1.00 4.36
N GLY A 152 3.50 0.83 3.40
CA GLY A 152 3.89 -0.49 2.97
C GLY A 152 5.13 -0.50 2.10
N VAL A 153 5.56 -1.71 1.74
CA VAL A 153 6.63 -1.93 0.78
C VAL A 153 6.20 -3.01 -0.19
N LEU A 154 6.56 -2.79 -1.46
CA LEU A 154 6.39 -3.75 -2.54
C LEU A 154 7.77 -4.05 -3.14
N HIS A 155 8.11 -5.33 -3.24
CA HIS A 155 9.24 -5.84 -4.00
C HIS A 155 8.79 -6.00 -5.44
N LEU A 156 9.21 -5.06 -6.28
CA LEU A 156 8.76 -4.97 -7.66
C LEU A 156 9.56 -5.97 -8.51
N ASP A 157 8.89 -7.01 -8.99
CA ASP A 157 9.35 -7.78 -10.14
C ASP A 157 8.49 -7.46 -11.36
N ALA A 158 8.91 -7.94 -12.53
CA ALA A 158 8.22 -7.66 -13.79
C ALA A 158 6.76 -8.13 -13.77
N ASN A 159 6.45 -9.23 -13.07
CA ASN A 159 5.12 -9.81 -13.03
C ASN A 159 4.21 -9.00 -12.11
N LEU A 160 4.67 -8.67 -10.89
CA LEU A 160 3.91 -7.87 -9.93
C LEU A 160 3.65 -6.46 -10.48
N LEU A 161 4.64 -5.84 -11.13
CA LEU A 161 4.47 -4.54 -11.76
C LEU A 161 3.40 -4.59 -12.87
N GLN A 162 3.44 -5.63 -13.71
CA GLN A 162 2.44 -5.82 -14.76
C GLN A 162 1.04 -6.05 -14.18
N SER A 163 0.91 -6.87 -13.13
CA SER A 163 -0.37 -7.13 -12.46
C SER A 163 -0.93 -5.87 -11.79
N LEU A 164 -0.08 -5.07 -11.12
CA LEU A 164 -0.51 -3.81 -10.51
C LEU A 164 -0.98 -2.81 -11.58
N MET A 165 -0.24 -2.66 -12.68
CA MET A 165 -0.66 -1.76 -13.77
C MET A 165 -1.97 -2.20 -14.41
N ALA A 166 -2.19 -3.51 -14.60
CA ALA A 166 -3.45 -4.04 -15.12
C ALA A 166 -4.64 -3.79 -14.16
N SER A 167 -4.40 -3.75 -12.85
CA SER A 167 -5.46 -3.58 -11.84
C SER A 167 -5.98 -2.15 -11.66
N VAL A 168 -5.23 -1.13 -12.05
CA VAL A 168 -5.60 0.29 -11.81
C VAL A 168 -6.22 0.94 -13.06
N ASP A 169 -6.36 0.21 -14.17
CA ASP A 169 -6.87 0.70 -15.47
C ASP A 169 -6.23 2.02 -15.95
N VAL A 170 -5.03 2.32 -15.46
CA VAL A 170 -4.26 3.46 -15.94
C VAL A 170 -3.51 2.97 -17.17
N GLU A 171 -3.79 3.54 -18.34
CA GLU A 171 -2.88 3.53 -19.49
C GLU A 171 -1.59 4.27 -19.09
N ALA A 172 -0.79 3.65 -18.24
CA ALA A 172 0.41 4.21 -17.64
C ALA A 172 1.59 4.13 -18.62
N GLU A 173 1.38 4.64 -19.84
CA GLU A 173 2.43 4.98 -20.79
C GLU A 173 3.34 6.08 -20.19
N GLY A 174 4.21 5.71 -19.24
CA GLY A 174 5.16 6.63 -18.64
C GLY A 174 5.68 6.19 -17.28
N ILE A 175 4.79 5.79 -16.36
CA ILE A 175 5.17 5.46 -14.97
C ILE A 175 5.84 4.08 -14.89
N GLY A 176 5.27 3.06 -15.56
CA GLY A 176 5.90 1.73 -15.63
C GLY A 176 7.27 1.76 -16.30
N ASN A 177 7.40 2.56 -17.37
CA ASN A 177 8.67 2.81 -18.04
C ASN A 177 9.67 3.56 -17.14
N ALA A 178 9.20 4.49 -16.30
CA ALA A 178 10.04 5.23 -15.35
C ALA A 178 10.75 4.31 -14.35
N PHE A 179 9.96 3.47 -13.67
CA PHE A 179 10.48 2.56 -12.64
C PHE A 179 11.32 1.42 -13.24
N GLY A 180 10.96 0.96 -14.45
CA GLY A 180 11.79 0.02 -15.21
C GLY A 180 13.14 0.59 -15.63
N LEU A 181 13.19 1.87 -16.05
CA LEU A 181 14.42 2.54 -16.48
C LEU A 181 15.41 2.75 -15.33
N VAL A 182 14.93 3.09 -14.12
CA VAL A 182 15.79 3.35 -12.97
C VAL A 182 16.18 2.10 -12.17
N ARG A 183 15.83 0.88 -12.65
CA ARG A 183 16.11 -0.41 -11.98
C ARG A 183 15.81 -0.38 -10.48
N VAL A 184 14.53 -0.25 -10.17
CA VAL A 184 14.01 -0.32 -8.80
C VAL A 184 13.59 -1.74 -8.49
N GLU A 185 14.16 -2.32 -7.43
CA GLU A 185 13.80 -3.65 -6.93
C GLU A 185 12.72 -3.59 -5.86
N SER A 186 12.57 -2.45 -5.18
CA SER A 186 11.63 -2.28 -4.07
C SER A 186 11.17 -0.84 -3.94
N MET A 187 9.93 -0.67 -3.52
CA MET A 187 9.28 0.61 -3.34
C MET A 187 8.54 0.62 -2.02
N ALA A 188 8.87 1.54 -1.13
CA ALA A 188 8.04 1.91 0.00
C ALA A 188 7.00 2.92 -0.44
N PHE A 189 5.86 2.90 0.23
CA PHE A 189 4.82 3.88 -0.01
C PHE A 189 4.06 4.19 1.28
N ALA A 190 3.44 5.36 1.29
CA ALA A 190 2.44 5.70 2.30
C ALA A 190 1.33 6.55 1.70
N VAL A 191 0.13 6.37 2.25
CA VAL A 191 -1.06 7.14 1.95
C VAL A 191 -1.34 8.05 3.14
N TYR A 192 -1.63 9.31 2.84
CA TYR A 192 -1.88 10.38 3.80
C TYR A 192 -3.24 11.00 3.52
N THR A 193 -4.03 11.22 4.56
CA THR A 193 -5.32 11.91 4.44
C THR A 193 -5.71 12.48 5.81
N ASP A 194 -6.43 13.59 5.78
CA ASP A 194 -7.03 14.20 6.97
C ASP A 194 -8.49 13.78 7.16
N ASP A 195 -9.11 13.18 6.14
CA ASP A 195 -10.49 12.73 6.19
C ASP A 195 -10.61 11.30 6.74
N PRO A 196 -11.71 10.99 7.47
CA PRO A 196 -11.99 9.63 7.88
C PRO A 196 -12.14 8.73 6.65
N LEU A 197 -11.21 7.80 6.45
CA LEU A 197 -11.27 6.88 5.33
C LEU A 197 -12.57 6.05 5.38
N ARG A 198 -13.40 6.20 4.36
CA ARG A 198 -14.42 5.21 4.02
C ARG A 198 -13.79 4.21 3.06
N MET A 199 -13.24 3.13 3.61
CA MET A 199 -12.60 2.11 2.77
C MET A 199 -13.63 1.45 1.85
N SER A 200 -13.29 1.45 0.56
CA SER A 200 -13.74 0.44 -0.39
C SER A 200 -12.52 -0.28 -0.91
N THR A 201 -12.76 -1.23 -1.79
CA THR A 201 -12.08 -2.53 -1.87
C THR A 201 -11.38 -2.66 -3.20
N GLU A 202 -11.79 -1.77 -4.08
CA GLU A 202 -11.05 -1.30 -5.21
C GLU A 202 -10.23 -0.09 -4.73
N LEU A 203 -8.91 -0.20 -4.83
CA LEU A 203 -8.02 0.97 -4.94
C LEU A 203 -8.35 1.66 -6.26
N ASN A 204 -9.51 2.33 -6.31
CA ASN A 204 -9.98 3.03 -7.48
C ASN A 204 -9.35 4.43 -7.48
N TYR A 205 -8.73 4.76 -8.62
CA TYR A 205 -8.25 6.10 -8.95
C TYR A 205 -9.23 7.21 -8.55
N GLU A 206 -10.52 7.01 -8.85
CA GLU A 206 -11.60 7.96 -8.54
C GLU A 206 -11.74 8.21 -7.04
N ARG A 207 -11.53 7.20 -6.19
CA ARG A 207 -11.59 7.38 -4.72
C ARG A 207 -10.35 8.07 -4.15
N LEU A 208 -9.18 7.86 -4.75
CA LEU A 208 -7.99 8.64 -4.38
C LEU A 208 -8.21 10.12 -4.70
N VAL A 209 -8.84 10.42 -5.84
CA VAL A 209 -9.24 11.77 -6.23
C VAL A 209 -10.32 12.34 -5.29
N GLU A 210 -11.35 11.56 -4.96
CA GLU A 210 -12.48 12.02 -4.11
C GLU A 210 -12.09 12.23 -2.65
N SER A 211 -11.16 11.43 -2.12
CA SER A 211 -10.75 11.49 -0.70
C SER A 211 -9.73 12.59 -0.38
N GLY A 212 -9.24 13.32 -1.39
CA GLY A 212 -8.16 14.29 -1.19
C GLY A 212 -6.85 13.67 -0.71
N SER A 213 -6.68 12.36 -0.86
CA SER A 213 -5.53 11.65 -0.30
C SER A 213 -4.24 11.96 -1.06
N GLY A 214 -3.14 12.10 -0.31
CA GLY A 214 -1.78 12.17 -0.85
C GLY A 214 -1.09 10.80 -0.78
N ILE A 215 -0.34 10.43 -1.81
CA ILE A 215 0.50 9.23 -1.84
C ILE A 215 1.95 9.68 -1.98
N LEU A 216 2.82 9.15 -1.13
CA LEU A 216 4.27 9.23 -1.31
C LEU A 216 4.82 7.84 -1.63
N LEU A 217 5.63 7.77 -2.67
CA LEU A 217 6.38 6.59 -3.08
C LEU A 217 7.87 6.89 -2.91
N VAL A 218 8.61 5.96 -2.33
CA VAL A 218 10.06 6.03 -2.20
C VAL A 218 10.66 4.72 -2.69
N SER A 219 11.62 4.83 -3.61
CA SER A 219 12.33 3.67 -4.15
C SER A 219 13.82 3.90 -4.14
N GLN A 220 14.57 2.81 -4.05
CA GLN A 220 16.02 2.84 -4.17
C GLN A 220 16.43 2.27 -5.52
N SER A 221 17.07 3.10 -6.35
CA SER A 221 17.67 2.68 -7.60
C SER A 221 19.00 1.97 -7.34
N SER A 222 19.27 0.91 -8.13
CA SER A 222 20.58 0.26 -8.17
C SER A 222 21.68 1.13 -8.79
N TYR A 223 21.31 2.20 -9.51
CA TYR A 223 22.24 3.18 -10.05
C TYR A 223 22.66 4.26 -9.03
N PRO A 224 23.92 4.72 -9.08
CA PRO A 224 24.38 5.91 -8.38
C PRO A 224 23.57 7.18 -8.71
N GLY A 225 23.50 8.09 -7.74
CA GLY A 225 22.68 9.30 -7.85
C GLY A 225 22.87 10.16 -9.10
N PRO A 226 24.11 10.41 -9.60
CA PRO A 226 24.29 11.16 -10.85
C PRO A 226 23.61 10.52 -12.06
N ILE A 227 23.60 9.17 -12.12
CA ILE A 227 22.93 8.43 -13.20
C ILE A 227 21.41 8.53 -13.03
N VAL A 228 20.90 8.43 -11.80
CA VAL A 228 19.47 8.66 -11.52
C VAL A 228 19.04 10.06 -11.95
N SER A 229 19.79 11.10 -11.57
CA SER A 229 19.51 12.48 -11.98
C SER A 229 19.53 12.66 -13.50
N PHE A 230 20.50 12.05 -14.19
CA PHE A 230 20.58 12.06 -15.65
C PHE A 230 19.35 11.39 -16.29
N MET A 231 18.99 10.19 -15.83
CA MET A 231 17.83 9.45 -16.35
C MET A 231 16.53 10.24 -16.13
N LEU A 232 16.35 10.85 -14.95
CA LEU A 232 15.20 11.75 -14.71
C LEU A 232 15.19 12.95 -15.66
N GLY A 233 16.35 13.50 -16.00
CA GLY A 233 16.47 14.55 -17.02
C GLY A 233 15.95 14.10 -18.38
N VAL A 234 16.46 12.97 -18.88
CA VAL A 234 16.04 12.38 -20.16
C VAL A 234 14.55 12.01 -20.16
N MET A 235 14.05 11.47 -19.05
CA MET A 235 12.63 11.17 -18.88
C MET A 235 11.76 12.40 -18.97
N SER A 236 12.20 13.50 -18.35
CA SER A 236 11.42 14.74 -18.32
C SER A 236 11.18 15.30 -19.71
N GLU A 237 12.14 15.14 -20.61
CA GLU A 237 12.03 15.52 -22.02
C GLU A 237 11.06 14.63 -22.82
N ARG A 238 10.82 13.38 -22.38
CA ARG A 238 9.99 12.40 -23.08
C ARG A 238 8.56 12.32 -22.58
N THR A 239 8.33 12.67 -21.31
CA THR A 239 7.03 12.49 -20.64
C THR A 239 6.44 13.81 -20.17
N ASP A 240 6.81 14.94 -20.79
CA ASP A 240 6.31 16.28 -20.47
C ASP A 240 6.38 16.63 -18.97
N LEU A 241 7.48 16.24 -18.30
CA LEU A 241 7.69 16.66 -16.90
C LEU A 241 8.37 18.04 -16.90
N GLU A 242 7.64 19.03 -16.40
CA GLU A 242 8.14 20.38 -16.20
C GLU A 242 9.16 20.40 -15.06
N LEU A 243 10.23 21.19 -15.22
CA LEU A 243 11.14 21.50 -14.12
C LEU A 243 10.51 22.62 -13.28
N ILE A 244 10.21 22.33 -12.01
CA ILE A 244 9.67 23.31 -11.06
C ILE A 244 10.67 23.60 -9.95
N GLU A 245 10.60 24.81 -9.40
CA GLU A 245 11.23 25.12 -8.12
C GLU A 245 10.42 24.47 -6.99
N LEU A 246 11.10 23.89 -6.02
CA LEU A 246 10.55 23.21 -4.85
C LEU A 246 11.40 23.54 -3.63
N GLY A 247 10.98 24.55 -2.86
CA GLY A 247 11.76 25.06 -1.73
C GLY A 247 13.13 25.60 -2.20
N THR A 248 14.22 25.01 -1.73
CA THR A 248 15.60 25.40 -2.09
C THR A 248 16.21 24.56 -3.21
N THR A 249 15.39 23.74 -3.87
CA THR A 249 15.84 22.78 -4.88
C THR A 249 14.82 22.69 -6.02
N ASN A 250 15.09 21.87 -7.04
CA ASN A 250 14.17 21.68 -8.16
C ASN A 250 13.59 20.27 -8.16
N ALA A 251 12.38 20.13 -8.68
CA ALA A 251 11.70 18.85 -8.88
C ALA A 251 11.11 18.76 -10.29
N ARG A 252 10.63 17.58 -10.66
CA ARG A 252 9.94 17.32 -11.93
C ARG A 252 8.45 17.20 -11.66
N TYR A 253 7.63 17.89 -12.44
CA TYR A 253 6.20 17.99 -12.22
C TYR A 253 5.40 17.66 -13.47
N ARG A 254 4.29 16.95 -13.31
CA ARG A 254 3.28 16.79 -14.36
C ARG A 254 1.90 16.61 -13.73
N ARG A 255 0.87 17.01 -14.48
CA ARG A 255 -0.51 16.65 -14.17
C ARG A 255 -0.91 15.38 -14.93
N VAL A 256 -1.48 14.41 -14.23
CA VAL A 256 -1.96 13.13 -14.79
C VAL A 256 -3.40 12.92 -14.38
N GLU A 257 -4.32 12.99 -15.35
CA GLU A 257 -5.76 12.69 -15.19
C GLU A 257 -6.52 13.50 -14.12
N GLY A 258 -5.92 14.55 -13.57
CA GLY A 258 -6.51 15.34 -12.48
C GLY A 258 -5.62 15.39 -11.25
N LEU A 259 -4.71 14.43 -11.10
CA LEU A 259 -3.71 14.37 -10.04
C LEU A 259 -2.45 15.17 -10.40
N HIS A 260 -1.77 15.64 -9.36
CA HIS A 260 -0.49 16.32 -9.43
C HIS A 260 0.62 15.37 -9.01
N LEU A 261 1.53 15.07 -9.94
CA LEU A 261 2.69 14.20 -9.74
C LEU A 261 3.95 15.05 -9.65
N ILE A 262 4.71 14.88 -8.57
CA ILE A 262 6.04 15.46 -8.39
C ILE A 262 7.05 14.34 -8.19
N ILE A 263 8.12 14.35 -8.97
CA ILE A 263 9.20 13.37 -8.91
C ILE A 263 10.51 14.07 -8.59
N LYS A 264 11.29 13.49 -7.68
CA LYS A 264 12.61 13.98 -7.32
C LYS A 264 13.51 12.88 -6.81
N ASN A 265 14.81 12.97 -7.09
CA ASN A 265 15.80 12.10 -6.48
C ASN A 265 16.65 12.81 -5.40
N ARG A 266 17.12 12.01 -4.44
CA ARG A 266 18.14 12.39 -3.45
C ARG A 266 19.20 11.28 -3.41
N GLY A 267 20.32 11.50 -4.10
CA GLY A 267 21.26 10.41 -4.37
C GLY A 267 20.59 9.34 -5.25
N SER A 268 20.70 8.08 -4.85
CA SER A 268 20.07 6.92 -5.52
C SER A 268 18.61 6.69 -5.13
N LEU A 269 18.06 7.46 -4.19
CA LEU A 269 16.65 7.38 -3.82
C LEU A 269 15.81 8.21 -4.79
N LEU A 270 14.69 7.65 -5.22
CA LEU A 270 13.69 8.29 -6.06
C LEU A 270 12.38 8.42 -5.27
N PHE A 271 11.88 9.64 -5.19
CA PHE A 271 10.64 10.01 -4.53
C PHE A 271 9.62 10.41 -5.58
N ALA A 272 8.38 9.97 -5.41
CA ALA A 272 7.23 10.47 -6.17
C ALA A 272 6.09 10.80 -5.20
N ALA A 273 5.63 12.05 -5.23
CA ALA A 273 4.47 12.51 -4.49
C ALA A 273 3.31 12.70 -5.47
N ILE A 274 2.14 12.17 -5.12
CA ILE A 274 0.91 12.25 -5.90
C ILE A 274 -0.17 12.82 -4.98
N ALA A 275 -0.86 13.86 -5.41
CA ALA A 275 -1.98 14.44 -4.66
C ALA A 275 -3.02 15.07 -5.59
N THR A 276 -4.17 15.44 -5.04
CA THR A 276 -5.27 16.09 -5.77
C THR A 276 -5.00 17.57 -6.05
N THR A 277 -4.14 18.22 -5.26
CA THR A 277 -3.66 19.57 -5.52
C THR A 277 -2.14 19.60 -5.67
N ARG A 278 -1.65 20.59 -6.42
CA ARG A 278 -0.21 20.81 -6.56
C ARG A 278 0.45 21.10 -5.22
N GLN A 279 -0.20 21.91 -4.38
CA GLN A 279 0.34 22.33 -3.10
C GLN A 279 0.57 21.12 -2.18
N ASP A 280 -0.41 20.23 -2.07
CA ASP A 280 -0.29 19.04 -1.21
C ASP A 280 0.83 18.11 -1.70
N ALA A 281 1.00 17.96 -3.01
CA ALA A 281 2.10 17.20 -3.58
C ALA A 281 3.47 17.84 -3.27
N GLU A 282 3.57 19.17 -3.32
CA GLU A 282 4.80 19.91 -3.00
C GLU A 282 5.14 19.78 -1.51
N GLU A 283 4.17 19.98 -0.62
CA GLU A 283 4.33 19.86 0.84
C GLU A 283 4.73 18.43 1.23
N LEU A 284 4.08 17.42 0.64
CA LEU A 284 4.41 16.02 0.88
C LEU A 284 5.83 15.69 0.42
N MET A 285 6.23 16.15 -0.78
CA MET A 285 7.60 15.97 -1.29
C MET A 285 8.63 16.67 -0.39
N LEU A 286 8.36 17.90 0.05
CA LEU A 286 9.25 18.65 0.94
C LEU A 286 9.42 17.93 2.29
N SER A 287 8.33 17.40 2.86
CA SER A 287 8.38 16.63 4.12
C SER A 287 9.27 15.39 4.01
N ALA A 288 9.27 14.70 2.86
CA ALA A 288 10.10 13.52 2.63
C ALA A 288 11.60 13.86 2.45
N LEU A 289 11.88 15.02 1.87
CA LEU A 289 13.26 15.42 1.54
C LEU A 289 14.00 16.08 2.69
N PHE A 290 13.27 16.78 3.57
CA PHE A 290 13.83 17.65 4.61
C PHE A 290 13.26 17.45 6.01
N GLY A 291 12.16 16.68 6.15
CA GLY A 291 11.57 16.32 7.44
C GLY A 291 12.22 15.13 8.10
#